data_AF-A0A936AB28-F1
#
_entry.id   AF-A0A936AB28-F1
#
_cell.length_a   1.000
_cell.length_b   1.000
_cell.length_c   1.000
_cell.angle_alpha   90.00
_cell.angle_beta   90.00
_cell.angle_gamma   90.00
#
_symmetry.space_group_name_H-M   'P 1'
#
loop_
_entity.id
_entity.type
_entity.pdbx_description
1 polymer ?
#
loop_
_entity_poly.entity_id
_entity_poly.type
_entity_poly.pdbx_seq_one_letter_code
_entity_poly.pdbx_strand_id
1 'polypeptide(L)'
;MDGITDVRNFGAIARSAEIFGLHGIIIPQKDSAPVNSESIKASSGALLSLPVCREKNLVHSLKQFKKMGLSILCASEKADKNIRDLDLNKSIAIVLGSEGTGVSREVLNEADELAKIPQIGSIASLNVSVAAGIFFYEWMLQNQNEPKERK
;
A
#
# COMPACT_ATOMS: atom_id res chain seq x y z
N MET A 1 2.19 3.37 -4.10
CA MET A 1 2.44 4.41 -3.07
C MET A 1 2.38 5.74 -3.76
N ASP A 2 1.60 6.67 -3.24
CA ASP A 2 1.36 7.97 -3.84
C ASP A 2 1.96 9.06 -2.95
N GLY A 3 3.07 9.66 -3.38
CA GLY A 3 3.69 10.79 -2.66
C GLY A 3 4.43 10.46 -1.34
N ILE A 4 4.84 9.21 -1.10
CA ILE A 4 5.58 8.85 0.12
C ILE A 4 7.07 9.18 -0.05
N THR A 5 7.53 10.25 0.61
CA THR A 5 8.87 10.83 0.46
C THR A 5 9.84 10.50 1.60
N ASP A 6 9.37 10.21 2.81
CA ASP A 6 10.24 9.81 3.94
C ASP A 6 10.79 8.39 3.72
N VAL A 7 12.12 8.29 3.65
CA VAL A 7 12.88 7.04 3.49
C VAL A 7 12.59 6.03 4.61
N ARG A 8 12.34 6.49 5.83
CA ARG A 8 12.02 5.63 6.98
C ARG A 8 10.64 4.99 6.82
N ASN A 9 9.65 5.78 6.42
CA ASN A 9 8.31 5.27 6.12
C ASN A 9 8.36 4.29 4.95
N PHE A 10 9.05 4.66 3.86
CA PHE A 10 9.22 3.78 2.71
C PHE A 10 9.88 2.44 3.09
N GLY A 11 10.96 2.48 3.86
CA GLY A 11 11.64 1.28 4.35
C GLY A 11 10.74 0.41 5.24
N ALA A 12 10.03 1.01 6.20
CA ALA A 12 9.11 0.29 7.09
C ALA A 12 7.94 -0.35 6.34
N ILE A 13 7.40 0.34 5.31
CA ILE A 13 6.35 -0.19 4.43
C ILE A 13 6.89 -1.35 3.61
N ALA A 14 8.08 -1.21 3.02
CA ALA A 14 8.71 -2.28 2.25
C ALA A 14 8.96 -3.53 3.10
N ARG A 15 9.43 -3.34 4.33
CA ARG A 15 9.60 -4.43 5.29
C ARG A 15 8.29 -5.14 5.59
N SER A 16 7.23 -4.37 5.87
CA SER A 16 5.91 -4.95 6.16
C SER A 16 5.33 -5.67 4.94
N ALA A 17 5.48 -5.08 3.76
CA ALA A 17 5.03 -5.67 2.50
C ALA A 17 5.70 -7.03 2.22
N GLU A 18 7.00 -7.13 2.45
CA GLU A 18 7.77 -8.37 2.29
C GLU A 18 7.29 -9.45 3.28
N ILE A 19 7.20 -9.10 4.57
CA ILE A 19 6.78 -10.04 5.63
C ILE A 19 5.37 -10.58 5.38
N PHE A 20 4.44 -9.73 4.95
CA PHE A 20 3.05 -10.13 4.70
C PHE A 20 2.85 -10.76 3.30
N GLY A 21 3.90 -10.85 2.49
CA GLY A 21 3.87 -11.60 1.22
C GLY A 21 3.26 -10.83 0.04
N LEU A 22 3.41 -9.50 0.00
CA LEU A 22 3.06 -8.72 -1.18
C LEU A 22 4.05 -9.00 -2.32
N HIS A 23 3.56 -8.93 -3.56
CA HIS A 23 4.36 -9.26 -4.75
C HIS A 23 5.37 -8.16 -5.15
N GLY A 24 5.14 -6.92 -4.71
CA GLY A 24 6.00 -5.80 -5.07
C GLY A 24 5.39 -4.45 -4.71
N ILE A 25 6.16 -3.39 -4.93
CA ILE A 25 5.78 -2.01 -4.63
C ILE A 25 5.91 -1.16 -5.89
N ILE A 26 4.92 -0.31 -6.13
CA ILE A 26 4.99 0.73 -7.16
C ILE A 26 5.10 2.09 -6.50
N ILE A 27 6.06 2.89 -6.95
CA ILE A 27 6.28 4.27 -6.54
C ILE A 27 6.36 5.20 -7.77
N PRO A 28 5.98 6.47 -7.66
CA PRO A 28 6.16 7.44 -8.74
C PRO A 28 7.67 7.73 -8.96
N GLN A 29 8.05 8.18 -10.15
CA GLN A 29 9.43 8.60 -10.42
C GLN A 29 9.83 9.90 -9.71
N LYS A 30 8.84 10.75 -9.40
CA LYS A 30 8.98 12.02 -8.69
C LYS A 30 8.21 11.92 -7.38
N ASP A 31 8.60 12.74 -6.39
CA ASP A 31 7.89 12.84 -5.11
C ASP A 31 7.78 11.49 -4.37
N SER A 32 8.82 10.66 -4.51
CA SER A 32 8.96 9.36 -3.84
C SER A 32 10.29 9.29 -3.09
N ALA A 33 10.31 8.55 -1.98
CA ALA A 33 11.54 8.21 -1.29
C ALA A 33 12.53 7.51 -2.25
N PRO A 34 13.83 7.89 -2.25
CA PRO A 34 14.82 7.22 -3.08
C PRO A 34 15.04 5.78 -2.61
N VAL A 35 15.18 4.87 -3.57
CA VAL A 35 15.71 3.51 -3.30
C VAL A 35 17.24 3.60 -3.29
N ASN A 36 17.80 3.77 -2.09
CA ASN A 36 19.23 3.90 -1.81
C ASN A 36 19.65 3.07 -0.58
N SER A 37 20.92 3.15 -0.17
CA SER A 37 21.45 2.44 1.00
C SER A 37 20.70 2.74 2.30
N GLU A 38 20.22 3.97 2.50
CA GLU A 38 19.44 4.35 3.67
C GLU A 38 18.07 3.66 3.69
N SER A 39 17.37 3.62 2.55
CA SER A 39 16.09 2.92 2.42
C SER A 39 16.24 1.41 2.64
N ILE A 40 17.32 0.81 2.13
CA ILE A 40 17.62 -0.61 2.31
C ILE A 40 17.85 -0.91 3.79
N LYS A 41 18.63 -0.08 4.48
CA LYS A 41 18.87 -0.19 5.93
C LYS A 41 17.57 -0.04 6.72
N ALA A 42 16.75 0.97 6.40
CA ALA A 42 15.45 1.18 7.05
C ALA A 42 14.49 0.00 6.84
N SER A 43 14.55 -0.64 5.66
CA SER A 43 13.75 -1.84 5.35
C SER A 43 14.27 -3.14 5.96
N SER A 44 15.41 -3.11 6.67
CA SER A 44 16.08 -4.32 7.17
C SER A 44 16.40 -5.34 6.07
N GLY A 45 16.69 -4.86 4.85
CA GLY A 45 17.03 -5.70 3.70
C GLY A 45 15.85 -6.13 2.83
N ALA A 46 14.59 -5.84 3.20
CA ALA A 46 13.42 -6.24 2.41
C ALA A 46 13.43 -5.72 0.97
N LEU A 47 13.99 -4.53 0.74
CA LEU A 47 14.16 -3.95 -0.60
C LEU A 47 15.15 -4.71 -1.51
N LEU A 48 15.85 -5.74 -1.00
CA LEU A 48 16.70 -6.62 -1.79
C LEU A 48 15.92 -7.79 -2.41
N SER A 49 14.81 -8.20 -1.80
CA SER A 49 13.97 -9.33 -2.27
C SER A 49 12.65 -8.85 -2.88
N LEU A 50 12.07 -7.76 -2.37
CA LEU A 50 10.79 -7.22 -2.81
C LEU A 50 10.96 -6.30 -4.03
N PRO A 51 10.38 -6.64 -5.21
CA PRO A 51 10.49 -5.82 -6.41
C PRO A 51 9.90 -4.42 -6.20
N VAL A 52 10.63 -3.38 -6.61
CA VAL A 52 10.16 -2.00 -6.62
C VAL A 52 10.16 -1.46 -8.05
N CYS A 53 8.98 -1.10 -8.55
CA CYS A 53 8.81 -0.48 -9.86
C CYS A 53 8.61 1.02 -9.71
N ARG A 54 9.33 1.80 -10.53
CA ARG A 54 9.19 3.26 -10.59
C ARG A 54 8.40 3.66 -11.82
N GLU A 55 7.26 4.29 -11.59
CA GLU A 55 6.31 4.63 -12.64
C GLU A 55 6.22 6.13 -12.91
N LYS A 56 6.07 6.49 -14.18
CA LYS A 56 5.92 7.90 -14.58
C LYS A 56 4.55 8.46 -14.19
N ASN A 57 3.54 7.61 -14.22
CA ASN A 57 2.15 7.99 -13.97
C ASN A 57 1.42 6.85 -13.26
N LEU A 58 1.14 7.03 -11.98
CA LEU A 58 0.44 6.03 -11.17
C LEU A 58 -0.95 5.71 -11.72
N VAL A 59 -1.72 6.72 -12.16
CA VAL A 59 -3.06 6.54 -12.74
C VAL A 59 -3.01 5.62 -13.96
N HIS A 60 -1.97 5.73 -14.79
CA HIS A 60 -1.80 4.81 -15.91
C HIS A 60 -1.63 3.37 -15.44
N SER A 61 -0.75 3.13 -14.46
CA SER A 61 -0.51 1.79 -13.89
C SER A 61 -1.77 1.21 -13.26
N LEU A 62 -2.54 2.01 -12.52
CA LEU A 62 -3.81 1.58 -11.91
C LEU A 62 -4.84 1.18 -12.98
N LYS A 63 -4.93 1.90 -14.10
CA LYS A 63 -5.78 1.50 -15.23
C LYS A 63 -5.37 0.18 -15.85
N GLN A 64 -4.06 -0.10 -15.94
CA GLN A 64 -3.58 -1.39 -16.44
C GLN A 64 -3.92 -2.52 -15.46
N PHE A 65 -3.75 -2.28 -14.15
CA PHE A 65 -4.12 -3.22 -13.11
C PHE A 65 -5.60 -3.60 -13.16
N LYS A 66 -6.49 -2.62 -13.35
CA LYS A 66 -7.92 -2.89 -13.54
C LYS A 66 -8.19 -3.76 -14.78
N LYS A 67 -7.50 -3.51 -15.89
CA LYS A 67 -7.59 -4.37 -17.10
C LYS A 67 -7.09 -5.79 -16.87
N MET A 68 -6.15 -5.98 -15.94
CA MET A 68 -5.62 -7.28 -15.53
C MET A 68 -6.48 -7.96 -14.46
N GLY A 69 -7.59 -7.35 -14.03
CA GLY A 69 -8.50 -7.91 -13.04
C GLY A 69 -8.13 -7.60 -11.58
N LEU A 70 -7.20 -6.69 -11.32
CA LEU A 70 -6.91 -6.22 -9.97
C LEU A 70 -7.92 -5.15 -9.55
N SER A 71 -8.41 -5.27 -8.32
CA SER A 71 -9.23 -4.25 -7.66
C SER A 71 -8.35 -3.24 -6.94
N ILE A 72 -8.63 -1.95 -7.11
CA ILE A 72 -7.87 -0.85 -6.52
C ILE A 72 -8.48 -0.45 -5.18
N LEU A 73 -7.73 -0.67 -4.10
CA LEU A 73 -8.12 -0.31 -2.74
C LEU A 73 -7.29 0.89 -2.25
N CYS A 74 -7.93 2.01 -1.96
CA CYS A 74 -7.26 3.18 -1.39
C CYS A 74 -7.43 3.25 0.14
N ALA A 75 -6.33 3.39 0.85
CA ALA A 75 -6.34 3.69 2.27
C ALA A 75 -6.67 5.17 2.49
N SER A 76 -7.76 5.46 3.21
CA SER A 76 -8.17 6.83 3.51
C SER A 76 -8.97 6.87 4.81
N GLU A 77 -8.62 7.80 5.71
CA GLU A 77 -9.40 8.09 6.92
C GLU A 77 -10.84 8.56 6.61
N LYS A 78 -11.04 9.11 5.41
CA LYS A 78 -12.33 9.63 4.91
C LYS A 78 -13.23 8.53 4.34
N ALA A 79 -12.79 7.28 4.34
CA ALA A 79 -13.59 6.17 3.84
C ALA A 79 -14.79 5.86 4.76
N ASP A 80 -15.88 5.39 4.18
CA ASP A 80 -17.06 4.99 4.94
C ASP A 80 -16.87 3.62 5.60
N LYS A 81 -16.28 2.67 4.86
CA LYS A 81 -16.12 1.26 5.27
C LYS A 81 -14.80 1.04 6.02
N ASN A 82 -14.83 0.15 7.02
CA ASN A 82 -13.58 -0.29 7.65
C ASN A 82 -12.91 -1.36 6.79
N ILE A 83 -11.59 -1.44 6.86
CA ILE A 83 -10.80 -2.43 6.10
C ILE A 83 -11.24 -3.88 6.35
N ARG A 84 -11.63 -4.21 7.58
CA ARG A 84 -12.13 -5.54 7.98
C ARG A 84 -13.50 -5.90 7.39
N ASP A 85 -14.28 -4.89 6.96
CA ASP A 85 -15.63 -5.09 6.43
C ASP A 85 -15.59 -5.27 4.90
N LEU A 86 -14.42 -5.10 4.28
CA LEU A 86 -14.21 -5.34 2.85
C LEU A 86 -13.86 -6.80 2.60
N ASP A 87 -14.33 -7.30 1.45
CA ASP A 87 -13.82 -8.54 0.86
C ASP A 87 -12.46 -8.27 0.19
N LEU A 88 -11.40 -8.72 0.86
CA LEU A 88 -10.01 -8.65 0.40
C LEU A 88 -9.52 -9.97 -0.21
N ASN A 89 -10.34 -11.02 -0.28
CA ASN A 89 -9.98 -12.30 -0.89
C ASN A 89 -10.08 -12.25 -2.44
N LYS A 90 -9.29 -11.35 -3.01
CA LYS A 90 -9.23 -11.10 -4.46
C LYS A 90 -7.87 -10.49 -4.82
N SER A 91 -7.56 -10.43 -6.12
CA SER A 91 -6.39 -9.71 -6.60
C SER A 91 -6.57 -8.22 -6.34
N ILE A 92 -5.77 -7.64 -5.43
CA ILE A 92 -5.87 -6.22 -5.06
C ILE A 92 -4.57 -5.47 -5.25
N ALA A 93 -4.68 -4.20 -5.59
CA ALA A 93 -3.61 -3.21 -5.47
C ALA A 93 -3.97 -2.23 -4.35
N ILE A 94 -3.17 -2.23 -3.27
CA ILE A 94 -3.36 -1.33 -2.12
C ILE A 94 -2.61 -0.02 -2.39
N VAL A 95 -3.32 1.09 -2.35
CA VAL A 95 -2.78 2.43 -2.52
C VAL A 95 -2.69 3.12 -1.17
N LEU A 96 -1.47 3.57 -0.85
CA LEU A 96 -1.15 4.37 0.32
C LEU A 96 -0.77 5.78 -0.13
N GLY A 97 -1.33 6.78 0.52
CA GLY A 97 -1.07 8.19 0.25
C GLY A 97 0.07 8.78 1.07
N SER A 98 0.41 10.03 0.76
CA SER A 98 1.44 10.77 1.47
C SER A 98 0.96 11.22 2.85
N GLU A 99 1.90 11.56 3.71
CA GLU A 99 1.59 12.16 5.00
C GLU A 99 0.98 13.55 4.79
N GLY A 100 -0.11 13.84 5.50
CA GLY A 100 -0.80 15.13 5.45
C GLY A 100 -1.84 15.24 4.33
N THR A 101 -1.49 14.98 3.06
CA THR A 101 -2.45 15.11 1.95
C THR A 101 -3.21 13.82 1.63
N GLY A 102 -2.70 12.67 2.05
CA GLY A 102 -3.30 11.37 1.75
C GLY A 102 -3.14 11.00 0.26
N VAL A 103 -4.08 10.21 -0.25
CA VAL A 103 -4.08 9.78 -1.66
C VAL A 103 -4.55 10.93 -2.55
N SER A 104 -3.85 11.19 -3.65
CA SER A 104 -4.20 12.22 -4.63
C SER A 104 -5.59 11.98 -5.24
N ARG A 105 -6.25 13.07 -5.65
CA ARG A 105 -7.62 13.00 -6.17
C ARG A 105 -7.69 12.18 -7.47
N GLU A 106 -6.67 12.30 -8.31
CA GLU A 106 -6.54 11.56 -9.56
C GLU A 106 -6.45 10.06 -9.31
N VAL A 107 -5.74 9.63 -8.26
CA VAL A 107 -5.66 8.23 -7.87
C VAL A 107 -6.95 7.74 -7.22
N LEU A 108 -7.58 8.57 -6.37
CA LEU A 108 -8.88 8.24 -5.77
C LEU A 108 -9.98 8.02 -6.81
N ASN A 109 -9.95 8.74 -7.94
CA ASN A 109 -10.91 8.55 -9.03
C ASN A 109 -10.81 7.16 -9.69
N GLU A 110 -9.69 6.46 -9.55
CA GLU A 110 -9.50 5.10 -10.08
C GLU A 110 -9.81 4.01 -9.05
N ALA A 111 -10.03 4.39 -7.78
CA ALA A 111 -10.31 3.48 -6.68
C ALA A 111 -11.63 2.74 -6.90
N ASP A 112 -11.61 1.43 -6.69
CA ASP A 112 -12.84 0.61 -6.64
C ASP A 112 -13.43 0.61 -5.23
N GLU A 113 -12.55 0.61 -4.22
CA GLU A 113 -12.93 0.66 -2.81
C GLU A 113 -12.04 1.66 -2.06
N LEU A 114 -12.62 2.29 -1.04
CA LEU A 114 -11.89 3.04 -0.03
C LEU A 114 -12.12 2.39 1.32
N ALA A 115 -11.05 2.25 2.11
CA ALA A 115 -11.16 1.75 3.47
C ALA A 115 -10.43 2.65 4.47
N LYS A 116 -10.96 2.65 5.70
CA LYS A 116 -10.30 3.22 6.87
C LYS A 116 -9.94 2.12 7.88
N ILE A 117 -9.01 2.46 8.75
CA ILE A 117 -8.75 1.69 9.97
C ILE A 117 -9.68 2.27 11.05
N PRO A 118 -10.48 1.46 11.74
CA PRO A 118 -11.32 1.95 12.83
C PRO A 118 -10.46 2.48 13.97
N GLN A 119 -10.82 3.65 14.49
CA GLN A 119 -10.08 4.37 15.54
C GLN A 119 -11.03 4.73 16.68
N ILE A 120 -10.53 4.66 17.92
CA ILE A 120 -11.26 5.07 19.13
C ILE A 120 -10.74 6.43 19.65
N GLY A 121 -9.46 6.73 19.41
CA GLY A 121 -8.81 7.95 19.91
C GLY A 121 -9.21 9.22 19.16
N SER A 122 -8.76 10.35 19.67
CA SER A 122 -9.02 11.69 19.13
C SER A 122 -7.97 12.20 18.13
N ILE A 123 -6.89 11.44 17.93
CA ILE A 123 -5.83 11.81 16.98
C ILE A 123 -6.33 11.53 15.55
N ALA A 124 -6.08 12.49 14.66
CA ALA A 124 -6.64 12.49 13.30
C ALA A 124 -6.24 11.26 12.47
N SER A 125 -4.97 10.84 12.52
CA SER A 125 -4.47 9.80 11.62
C SER A 125 -3.31 8.99 12.21
N LEU A 126 -3.15 7.77 11.70
CA LEU A 126 -1.96 6.95 11.94
C LEU A 126 -0.80 7.42 11.04
N ASN A 127 0.42 7.13 11.46
CA ASN A 127 1.56 7.18 10.55
C ASN A 127 1.35 6.20 9.38
N VAL A 128 1.75 6.61 8.18
CA VAL A 128 1.49 5.85 6.95
C VAL A 128 2.09 4.44 6.96
N SER A 129 3.25 4.25 7.60
CA SER A 129 3.87 2.91 7.69
C SER A 129 3.11 1.98 8.63
N VAL A 130 2.55 2.51 9.72
CA VAL A 130 1.68 1.75 10.64
C VAL A 130 0.36 1.39 9.95
N ALA A 131 -0.24 2.35 9.25
CA ALA A 131 -1.45 2.11 8.47
C ALA A 131 -1.21 1.02 7.42
N ALA A 132 -0.12 1.11 6.66
CA ALA A 132 0.27 0.10 5.68
C ALA A 132 0.35 -1.30 6.29
N GLY A 133 1.04 -1.44 7.43
CA GLY A 133 1.15 -2.71 8.14
C GLY A 133 -0.21 -3.31 8.51
N ILE A 134 -1.15 -2.49 8.98
CA ILE A 134 -2.51 -2.95 9.33
C ILE A 134 -3.29 -3.39 8.09
N PHE A 135 -3.21 -2.63 6.99
CA PHE A 135 -3.86 -3.01 5.73
C PHE A 135 -3.31 -4.34 5.18
N PHE A 136 -1.99 -4.50 5.20
CA PHE A 136 -1.33 -5.71 4.69
C PHE A 136 -1.64 -6.92 5.57
N TYR A 137 -1.65 -6.74 6.89
CA TYR A 137 -2.01 -7.81 7.83
C TYR A 137 -3.47 -8.26 7.67
N GLU A 138 -4.41 -7.33 7.54
CA GLU A 138 -5.82 -7.65 7.31
C GLU A 138 -6.01 -8.37 5.98
N TRP A 139 -5.38 -7.90 4.90
CA TRP A 139 -5.38 -8.60 3.61
C TRP A 139 -4.84 -10.03 3.75
N MET A 140 -3.69 -10.19 4.42
CA MET A 140 -3.07 -11.49 4.64
C MET A 140 -3.99 -12.43 5.41
N LEU A 141 -4.64 -11.97 6.50
CA LEU A 141 -5.57 -12.79 7.29
C LEU A 141 -6.73 -13.32 6.44
N GLN A 142 -7.33 -12.47 5.60
CA GLN A 142 -8.43 -12.89 4.73
C GLN A 142 -7.98 -13.84 3.61
N ASN A 143 -6.71 -13.77 3.19
CA ASN A 143 -6.13 -14.58 2.12
C ASN A 143 -5.39 -15.84 2.61
N GLN A 144 -5.18 -16.01 3.92
CA GLN A 144 -4.52 -17.19 4.51
C GLN A 144 -5.42 -18.43 4.60
N ASN A 145 -6.72 -18.27 4.37
CA ASN A 145 -7.66 -19.41 4.32
C ASN A 145 -7.63 -20.19 2.99
N GLU A 146 -6.80 -19.79 2.03
CA GLU A 146 -6.49 -20.59 0.84
C GLU A 146 -5.07 -21.18 0.93
N PRO A 147 -4.90 -22.51 0.82
CA PRO A 147 -3.58 -23.13 0.79
C PRO A 147 -2.90 -22.75 -0.54
N LYS A 148 -2.04 -21.74 -0.51
CA LYS A 148 -1.20 -21.40 -1.67
C LYS A 148 0.06 -22.26 -1.64
N GLU A 149 0.07 -23.34 -2.42
CA GLU A 149 1.30 -24.03 -2.81
C GLU A 149 2.24 -23.01 -3.47
N ARG A 150 3.28 -22.58 -2.76
CA ARG A 150 4.39 -21.84 -3.36
C ARG A 150 5.25 -22.86 -4.11
N LYS A 151 5.22 -22.83 -5.44
CA LYS A 151 6.20 -23.51 -6.31
C LYS A 151 7.46 -22.68 -6.43
#